data_AF-A0A1Q5WZW6-F1
#
_entry.id   AF-A0A1Q5WZW6-F1
#
_cell.length_a   1.000
_cell.length_b   1.000
_cell.length_c   1.000
_cell.angle_alpha   90.00
_cell.angle_beta   90.00
_cell.angle_gamma   90.00
#
_symmetry.space_group_name_H-M   'P 1'
#
loop_
_entity.id
_entity.type
_entity.pdbx_description
1 polymer ?
#
loop_
_entity_poly.entity_id
_entity_poly.type
_entity_poly.pdbx_seq_one_letter_code
_entity_poly.pdbx_strand_id
1 'polypeptide(L)' 'MGDKQHQARIEQARKEMHTLALEHGIRHPQVLRQSVKLDALINEYIDCRTADDERLQERDS' A
#
# COMPACT_ATOMS: atom_id res chain seq x y z
N MET A 1 -3.56 1.16 16.44
CA MET A 1 -3.12 -0.19 16.00
C MET A 1 -3.35 -0.45 14.50
N GLY A 2 -4.01 0.44 13.74
CA GLY A 2 -4.33 0.23 12.32
C GLY A 2 -3.14 0.32 11.35
N ASP A 3 -2.15 1.18 11.62
CA ASP A 3 -1.04 1.42 10.69
C ASP A 3 -0.16 0.20 10.46
N LYS A 4 0.11 -0.59 11.50
CA LYS A 4 0.97 -1.77 11.41
C LYS A 4 0.37 -2.86 10.51
N GLN A 5 -0.97 -2.96 10.47
CA GLN A 5 -1.67 -3.92 9.60
C GLN A 5 -1.64 -3.48 8.14
N HIS A 6 -1.82 -2.19 7.86
CA HIS A 6 -1.72 -1.65 6.50
C HIS A 6 -0.29 -1.75 5.97
N GLN A 7 0.70 -1.39 6.78
CA GLN A 7 2.11 -1.57 6.44
C GLN A 7 2.46 -3.02 6.15
N ALA A 8 1.96 -3.98 6.94
CA ALA A 8 2.18 -5.40 6.69
C ALA A 8 1.57 -5.87 5.36
N ARG A 9 0.38 -5.37 5.00
CA ARG A 9 -0.26 -5.68 3.70
C ARG A 9 0.53 -5.11 2.53
N ILE A 10 1.01 -3.88 2.63
CA ILE A 10 1.87 -3.23 1.61
C ILE A 10 3.19 -4.00 1.46
N GLU A 11 3.83 -4.35 2.57
CA GLU A 11 5.08 -5.13 2.58
C GLU A 11 4.91 -6.48 1.89
N GLN A 12 3.82 -7.18 2.19
CA GLN A 12 3.50 -8.46 1.57
C GLN A 12 3.28 -8.32 0.06
N ALA A 13 2.46 -7.36 -0.35
CA ALA A 13 2.20 -7.10 -1.77
C ALA A 13 3.47 -6.71 -2.54
N ARG A 14 4.41 -5.98 -1.90
CA ARG A 14 5.71 -5.63 -2.48
C ARG A 14 6.59 -6.86 -2.67
N LYS A 15 6.65 -7.76 -1.69
CA LYS A 15 7.41 -9.02 -1.81
C LYS A 15 6.89 -9.88 -2.96
N GLU A 16 5.57 -10.05 -3.05
CA GLU A 16 4.93 -10.78 -4.15
C GLU A 16 5.24 -10.16 -5.52
N MET A 17 5.19 -8.83 -5.64
CA MET A 17 5.55 -8.14 -6.88
C MET A 17 7.02 -8.34 -7.23
N HIS A 18 7.92 -8.31 -6.24
CA HIS A 18 9.35 -8.54 -6.45
C HIS A 18 9.63 -9.97 -6.93
N THR A 19 9.01 -10.97 -6.32
CA THR A 19 9.11 -12.36 -6.76
C THR A 19 8.60 -12.53 -8.20
N LEU A 20 7.43 -11.99 -8.53
CA LEU A 20 6.89 -12.04 -9.89
C LEU A 20 7.77 -11.31 -10.91
N ALA A 21 8.39 -10.20 -10.52
CA ALA A 21 9.31 -9.45 -11.38
C ALA A 21 10.62 -10.18 -11.62
N LEU A 22 11.12 -10.93 -10.63
CA LEU A 22 12.30 -11.80 -10.79
C LEU A 22 12.00 -12.99 -11.70
N GLU A 23 10.82 -13.60 -11.58
CA GLU A 23 10.44 -14.79 -12.36
C GLU A 23 10.04 -14.45 -13.81
N HIS A 24 9.25 -13.40 -14.02
CA HIS A 24 8.63 -13.10 -15.31
C HIS A 24 9.09 -11.78 -15.94
N GLY A 25 9.79 -10.93 -15.20
CA GLY A 25 10.17 -9.59 -15.62
C GLY A 25 9.10 -8.53 -15.36
N ILE A 26 9.56 -7.28 -15.27
CA ILE A 26 8.78 -6.12 -14.81
C ILE A 26 7.57 -5.81 -15.71
N ARG A 27 7.63 -6.19 -16.99
CA ARG A 27 6.56 -5.95 -17.99
C ARG A 27 5.51 -7.06 -18.02
N HIS A 28 5.64 -8.09 -17.19
CA HIS A 28 4.68 -9.20 -17.22
C HIS A 28 3.29 -8.74 -16.75
N PRO A 29 2.19 -9.17 -17.41
CA PRO A 29 0.84 -8.76 -17.03
C PRO A 29 0.44 -9.08 -15.58
N GLN A 30 1.09 -10.05 -14.94
CA GLN A 30 0.87 -10.34 -13.52
C GLN A 30 1.60 -9.33 -12.61
N VAL A 31 2.80 -8.89 -12.98
CA VAL A 31 3.54 -7.84 -12.24
C VAL A 31 2.79 -6.53 -12.33
N LEU A 32 2.27 -6.18 -13.51
CA LEU A 32 1.44 -4.98 -13.70
C LEU A 32 0.12 -5.05 -12.91
N ARG A 33 -0.52 -6.22 -12.84
CA ARG A 33 -1.71 -6.40 -11.99
C ARG A 33 -1.37 -6.28 -10.50
N GLN A 34 -0.21 -6.78 -10.09
CA GLN A 34 0.25 -6.68 -8.71
C GLN A 34 0.65 -5.24 -8.36
N SER A 35 1.21 -4.46 -9.30
CA SER A 35 1.53 -3.05 -9.06
C SER A 35 0.28 -2.23 -8.79
N VAL A 36 -0.79 -2.43 -9.55
CA VAL A 36 -2.08 -1.76 -9.31
C VAL A 36 -2.64 -2.09 -7.92
N LYS A 37 -2.51 -3.34 -7.46
CA LYS A 37 -2.91 -3.73 -6.09
C LYS A 37 -2.05 -3.06 -5.03
N LEU A 38 -0.74 -3.00 -5.25
CA LEU A 38 0.18 -2.34 -4.32
C LEU A 38 -0.12 -0.84 -4.22
N ASP A 39 -0.37 -0.17 -5.34
CA ASP A 39 -0.75 1.25 -5.38
C ASP A 39 -2.07 1.50 -4.63
N ALA A 40 -3.07 0.63 -4.81
CA ALA A 40 -4.33 0.75 -4.08
C ALA A 40 -4.15 0.61 -2.56
N LEU A 41 -3.32 -0.32 -2.09
CA LEU A 41 -3.01 -0.49 -0.66
C LEU A 41 -2.22 0.71 -0.09
N ILE A 42 -1.33 1.30 -0.88
CA ILE A 42 -0.59 2.50 -0.49
C ILE A 42 -1.54 3.68 -0.37
N ASN A 43 -2.43 3.87 -1.35
CA ASN A 43 -3.43 4.93 -1.30
C ASN A 43 -4.37 4.76 -0.10
N GLU A 44 -4.87 3.54 0.16
CA GLU A 44 -5.70 3.25 1.35
C GLU A 44 -4.96 3.62 2.66
N TYR A 45 -3.66 3.32 2.76
CA TYR A 45 -2.86 3.71 3.91
C TYR A 45 -2.67 5.22 4.05
N ILE A 46 -2.46 5.92 2.92
CA ILE A 46 -2.33 7.39 2.90
C ILE A 46 -3.66 8.04 3.31
N ASP A 47 -4.78 7.56 2.78
CA ASP A 47 -6.12 8.05 3.10
C ASP A 47 -6.46 7.83 4.58
N CYS A 48 -6.14 6.65 5.13
CA CYS A 48 -6.30 6.41 6.57
C CYS A 48 -5.46 7.37 7.42
N ARG A 49 -4.21 7.62 7.03
CA ARG A 49 -3.33 8.54 7.78
C ARG A 49 -3.77 9.99 7.70
N THR A 50 -4.20 10.44 6.52
CA THR A 50 -4.66 11.83 6.31
C THR A 50 -5.97 12.10 7.06
N ALA A 51 -6.89 11.13 7.08
CA ALA A 51 -8.11 11.21 7.89
C ALA A 51 -7.83 11.25 9.41
N ASP A 52 -6.77 10.58 9.87
CA ASP A 52 -6.35 10.63 11.28
C ASP A 52 -5.64 11.96 11.63
N ASP A 53 -4.89 12.56 10.69
CA ASP A 53 -4.26 13.88 10.85
C ASP A 53 -5.29 15.04 10.87
N GLU A 54 -6.35 14.99 10.05
CA GLU A 54 -7.44 15.99 10.06
C GLU A 54 -8.22 15.99 11.38
N ARG A 55 -8.47 14.80 11.96
CA ARG A 55 -9.14 14.65 13.26
C ARG A 55 -8.33 15.17 14.44
N LEU A 56 -7.01 15.28 14.29
CA LEU A 56 -6.14 15.88 15.30
C LEU A 56 -6.23 17.42 15.26
N GLN A 57 -6.36 18.01 14.06
CA GLN A 57 -6.46 19.46 13.89
C GLN A 57 -7.80 20.05 14.39
N GLU A 58 -8.91 19.32 14.29
CA GLU A 58 -10.22 19.77 14.80
C GLU A 58 -10.35 19.75 16.33
N ARG A 59 -9.48 19.01 17.05
CA ARG A 59 -9.55 18.92 18.52
C ARG A 59 -8.74 19.99 19.24
N ASP A 60 -7.86 20.68 18.52
CA ASP A 60 -7.03 21.78 19.02
C ASP A 60 -7.55 23.18 18.59
N SER A 61 -8.76 23.28 18.03
CA SER A 61 -9.42 24.55 17.65
C SER A 61 -10.63 24.90 18.52
#